data_AF-A0A933JYE6-F1
#
_entry.id   AF-A0A933JYE6-F1
#
_cell.length_a   1.000
_cell.length_b   1.000
_cell.length_c   1.000
_cell.angle_alpha   90.00
_cell.angle_beta   90.00
_cell.angle_gamma   90.00
#
_symmetry.space_group_name_H-M   'P 1'
#
loop_
_entity.id
_entity.type
_entity.pdbx_description
1 polymer ?
#
loop_
_entity_poly.entity_id
_entity_poly.type
_entity_poly.pdbx_seq_one_letter_code
_entity_poly.pdbx_strand_id
1 'polypeptide(L)'
;MKLTKVWVLATAATFGCEDEVLIRLPEPEIHVDELKQKDAAQVDILWVVDNSGSMVDEQNKLAQNFDRFITGLTLCAGGAADDVCDFATKVCSKSGAPCNPPDYHIAVVSSDTLNALDQGKVRKVGLCVPTAGSMPQDGNFAYCLGDNRDCAAPNSVCDMNQSLSYITPTTKGAASAFGRAVRVGITGSGLERGIQAAAMALGREADRATGTFQPQPSENGGFIRPEASLFVIFVSDEEDSSFGQVPYFYRAFESLKGAGNEGLVSFSGIVGDPDPDGPTGAMEGGCIASDGQNAAPGARYVSLAMYSRGLSAEFRVCDNVRLSCGPGQACRTDVVPGLPGVCLPEASCQIDQDCGNFKCGDRGCITCENAVCQTDSTRFLQLLTRNGVFTSICQDDYSQVLNALGFEAAGLQRKFQLTKNPDCAKTVPCPDDATQAAVCVKVAGQVIPNDRATGWIYESTTNSIFFDGSFVPPTSAPIEISFKASKTDKALSCSTALQ
;
A
#
# COMPACT_ATOMS: atom_id res chain seq x y z
N MET A 1 -21.43 11.73 108.76
CA MET A 1 -20.20 12.52 108.60
C MET A 1 -19.44 11.94 107.41
N LYS A 2 -19.31 12.71 106.33
CA LYS A 2 -18.76 12.29 105.03
C LYS A 2 -17.22 12.45 105.02
N LEU A 3 -16.52 11.50 104.41
CA LEU A 3 -15.11 11.60 104.02
C LEU A 3 -15.03 11.43 102.51
N THR A 4 -14.45 12.43 101.85
CA THR A 4 -14.36 12.60 100.40
C THR A 4 -13.09 11.92 99.88
N LYS A 5 -13.19 11.08 98.84
CA LYS A 5 -12.06 10.58 98.04
C LYS A 5 -12.10 11.25 96.67
N VAL A 6 -10.96 11.81 96.24
CA VAL A 6 -10.73 12.37 94.90
C VAL A 6 -10.03 11.30 94.06
N TRP A 7 -10.53 11.07 92.85
CA TRP A 7 -9.84 10.32 91.78
C TRP A 7 -9.83 11.18 90.52
N VAL A 8 -8.65 11.29 89.89
CA VAL A 8 -8.43 11.99 88.63
C VAL A 8 -8.67 11.01 87.48
N LEU A 9 -9.59 11.35 86.56
CA LEU A 9 -9.83 10.60 85.32
C LEU A 9 -8.94 11.16 84.19
N ALA A 10 -8.31 10.26 83.45
CA ALA A 10 -7.62 10.56 82.19
C ALA A 10 -8.61 10.44 81.01
N THR A 11 -8.69 11.48 80.19
CA THR A 11 -9.55 11.55 79.00
C THR A 11 -8.77 11.07 77.77
N ALA A 12 -9.27 10.04 77.07
CA ALA A 12 -8.73 9.60 75.79
C ALA A 12 -9.41 10.39 74.66
N ALA A 13 -8.62 11.07 73.83
CA ALA A 13 -9.09 11.70 72.60
C ALA A 13 -9.02 10.69 71.46
N THR A 14 -10.17 10.34 70.88
CA THR A 14 -10.26 9.56 69.63
C THR A 14 -10.26 10.51 68.44
N PHE A 15 -9.25 10.41 67.57
CA PHE A 15 -9.26 11.02 66.24
C PHE A 15 -10.26 10.25 65.37
N GLY A 16 -11.33 10.92 64.91
CA GLY A 16 -12.18 10.40 63.84
C GLY A 16 -11.54 10.69 62.49
N CYS A 17 -11.33 9.66 61.67
CA CYS A 17 -11.20 9.83 60.22
C CYS A 17 -12.58 10.22 59.69
N GLU A 18 -12.66 11.36 58.98
CA GLU A 18 -13.75 11.56 58.02
C GLU A 18 -13.46 10.64 56.84
N ASP A 19 -14.35 9.66 56.61
CA ASP A 19 -14.30 8.82 55.42
C ASP A 19 -14.55 9.70 54.19
N GLU A 20 -13.48 10.04 53.48
CA GLU A 20 -13.53 10.70 52.19
C GLU A 20 -14.14 9.71 51.19
N VAL A 21 -15.45 9.84 50.93
CA VAL A 21 -16.16 9.01 49.95
C VAL A 21 -15.71 9.41 48.55
N LEU A 22 -14.69 8.72 48.05
CA LEU A 22 -14.33 8.73 46.64
C LEU A 22 -15.48 8.13 45.83
N ILE A 23 -16.31 8.97 45.22
CA ILE A 23 -17.25 8.53 44.20
C ILE A 23 -16.42 8.09 42.98
N ARG A 24 -16.14 6.80 42.85
CA ARG A 24 -15.71 6.23 41.57
C ARG A 24 -16.87 6.37 40.61
N LEU A 25 -16.76 7.31 39.66
CA LEU A 25 -17.56 7.25 38.45
C LEU A 25 -17.33 5.87 37.82
N PRO A 26 -18.37 5.07 37.56
CA PRO A 26 -18.18 3.83 36.83
C PRO A 26 -17.51 4.16 35.49
N GLU A 27 -16.44 3.43 35.17
CA GLU A 27 -15.81 3.52 33.84
C GLU A 27 -16.90 3.40 32.78
N PRO A 28 -16.89 4.21 31.70
CA PRO A 28 -17.86 4.07 30.64
C PRO A 28 -17.87 2.61 30.23
N GLU A 29 -19.04 2.00 30.26
CA GLU A 29 -19.15 0.56 30.11
C GLU A 29 -18.52 0.14 28.77
N ILE A 30 -18.55 0.99 27.74
CA ILE A 30 -18.00 0.74 26.42
C ILE A 30 -17.11 1.93 26.04
N HIS A 31 -15.90 1.63 25.56
CA HIS A 31 -15.00 2.61 24.95
C HIS A 31 -15.27 2.66 23.45
N VAL A 32 -15.33 3.86 22.89
CA VAL A 32 -15.59 4.09 21.46
C VAL A 32 -14.48 4.98 20.91
N ASP A 33 -13.75 4.47 19.92
CA ASP A 33 -12.84 5.26 19.11
C ASP A 33 -13.58 5.76 17.86
N GLU A 34 -13.69 7.08 17.73
CA GLU A 34 -14.19 7.75 16.54
C GLU A 34 -13.00 8.15 15.67
N LEU A 35 -12.81 7.40 14.59
CA LEU A 35 -11.75 7.59 13.61
C LEU A 35 -12.37 8.02 12.29
N LYS A 36 -11.54 8.51 11.38
CA LYS A 36 -11.97 8.93 10.06
C LYS A 36 -10.99 8.39 9.04
N GLN A 37 -11.49 7.80 7.96
CA GLN A 37 -10.65 7.55 6.80
C GLN A 37 -10.15 8.89 6.25
N LYS A 38 -8.95 8.89 5.68
CA LYS A 38 -8.44 10.04 4.93
C LYS A 38 -9.50 10.56 3.96
N ASP A 39 -9.62 11.88 3.84
CA ASP A 39 -10.42 12.49 2.78
C ASP A 39 -9.91 12.02 1.41
N ALA A 40 -10.71 12.16 0.33
CA ALA A 40 -10.35 11.67 -1.01
C ALA A 40 -8.87 11.88 -1.29
N ALA A 41 -8.16 10.76 -1.42
CA ALA A 41 -6.71 10.79 -1.42
C ALA A 41 -6.26 11.58 -2.64
N GLN A 42 -5.46 12.62 -2.40
CA GLN A 42 -4.59 13.10 -3.45
C GLN A 42 -3.49 12.06 -3.60
N VAL A 43 -3.32 11.51 -4.79
CA VAL A 43 -2.26 10.54 -5.06
C VAL A 43 -1.50 10.88 -6.33
N ASP A 44 -0.18 10.93 -6.25
CA ASP A 44 0.71 11.04 -7.40
C ASP A 44 1.23 9.62 -7.71
N ILE A 45 0.94 9.12 -8.90
CA ILE A 45 1.23 7.76 -9.33
C ILE A 45 2.27 7.83 -10.46
N LEU A 46 3.47 7.32 -10.18
CA LEU A 46 4.55 7.27 -11.16
C LEU A 46 4.71 5.84 -11.67
N TRP A 47 4.49 5.63 -12.95
CA TRP A 47 4.82 4.40 -13.64
C TRP A 47 6.23 4.51 -14.21
N VAL A 48 7.07 3.53 -13.89
CA VAL A 48 8.42 3.42 -14.40
C VAL A 48 8.47 2.15 -15.24
N VAL A 49 8.58 2.32 -16.54
CA VAL A 49 8.38 1.24 -17.50
C VAL A 49 9.68 0.95 -18.22
N ASP A 50 10.07 -0.30 -18.20
CA ASP A 50 11.19 -0.82 -18.95
C ASP A 50 10.96 -0.63 -20.47
N ASN A 51 11.99 -0.11 -21.14
CA ASN A 51 11.99 0.16 -22.57
C ASN A 51 12.98 -0.73 -23.34
N SER A 52 13.26 -1.92 -22.81
CA SER A 52 13.99 -3.00 -23.47
C SER A 52 13.21 -3.59 -24.67
N GLY A 53 13.91 -4.37 -25.49
CA GLY A 53 13.39 -4.98 -26.71
C GLY A 53 12.23 -5.96 -26.48
N SER A 54 12.22 -6.63 -25.34
CA SER A 54 11.28 -7.70 -24.96
C SER A 54 9.95 -7.18 -24.41
N MET A 55 9.93 -5.95 -23.89
CA MET A 55 8.78 -5.34 -23.22
C MET A 55 7.59 -4.95 -24.12
N VAL A 56 7.59 -5.28 -25.41
CA VAL A 56 6.52 -4.92 -26.36
C VAL A 56 5.17 -5.42 -25.88
N ASP A 57 5.10 -6.69 -25.50
CA ASP A 57 3.84 -7.35 -25.16
C ASP A 57 3.33 -6.87 -23.80
N GLU A 58 4.23 -6.66 -22.85
CA GLU A 58 3.96 -6.14 -21.51
C GLU A 58 3.42 -4.70 -21.57
N GLN A 59 4.05 -3.84 -22.38
CA GLN A 59 3.55 -2.48 -22.64
C GLN A 59 2.15 -2.51 -23.28
N ASN A 60 1.88 -3.45 -24.18
CA ASN A 60 0.56 -3.63 -24.79
C ASN A 60 -0.49 -4.15 -23.80
N LYS A 61 -0.14 -5.14 -22.96
CA LYS A 61 -1.01 -5.67 -21.88
C LYS A 61 -1.39 -4.56 -20.91
N LEU A 62 -0.43 -3.72 -20.52
CA LEU A 62 -0.69 -2.53 -19.69
C LEU A 62 -1.62 -1.53 -20.38
N ALA A 63 -1.34 -1.20 -21.65
CA ALA A 63 -2.13 -0.25 -22.41
C ALA A 63 -3.60 -0.69 -22.59
N GLN A 64 -3.83 -1.99 -22.76
CA GLN A 64 -5.16 -2.55 -23.00
C GLN A 64 -5.99 -2.72 -21.71
N ASN A 65 -5.34 -2.98 -20.57
CA ASN A 65 -6.03 -3.31 -19.32
C ASN A 65 -6.11 -2.16 -18.32
N PHE A 66 -5.63 -0.96 -18.67
CA PHE A 66 -5.55 0.16 -17.71
C PHE A 66 -6.91 0.63 -17.17
N ASP A 67 -8.02 0.38 -17.87
CA ASP A 67 -9.35 0.63 -17.33
C ASP A 67 -9.59 -0.10 -16.00
N ARG A 68 -8.94 -1.25 -15.78
CA ARG A 68 -8.96 -1.99 -14.50
C ARG A 68 -8.27 -1.24 -13.38
N PHE A 69 -7.17 -0.56 -13.68
CA PHE A 69 -6.49 0.30 -12.70
C PHE A 69 -7.35 1.48 -12.28
N ILE A 70 -7.97 2.16 -13.25
CA ILE A 70 -8.92 3.25 -12.96
C ILE A 70 -10.14 2.72 -12.19
N THR A 71 -10.65 1.55 -12.54
CA THR A 71 -11.76 0.90 -11.80
C THR A 71 -11.38 0.66 -10.34
N GLY A 72 -10.21 0.07 -10.05
CA GLY A 72 -9.74 -0.14 -8.68
C GLY A 72 -9.53 1.16 -7.90
N LEU A 73 -9.09 2.23 -8.58
CA LEU A 73 -8.97 3.56 -7.99
C LEU A 73 -10.32 4.21 -7.63
N THR A 74 -11.41 3.80 -8.27
CA THR A 74 -12.70 4.50 -8.24
C THR A 74 -13.85 3.64 -7.72
N LEU A 75 -13.56 2.43 -7.24
CA LEU A 75 -14.58 1.53 -6.75
C LEU A 75 -15.32 2.13 -5.56
N CYS A 76 -16.64 2.01 -5.58
CA CYS A 76 -17.49 2.47 -4.51
C CYS A 76 -17.52 1.51 -3.31
N ALA A 77 -17.73 2.10 -2.13
CA ALA A 77 -17.88 1.41 -0.86
C ALA A 77 -18.97 0.34 -0.87
N GLY A 78 -18.66 -0.90 -0.49
CA GLY A 78 -19.66 -1.96 -0.31
C GLY A 78 -20.46 -2.32 -1.57
N GLY A 79 -20.05 -1.79 -2.73
CA GLY A 79 -20.66 -2.08 -4.02
C GLY A 79 -20.17 -3.41 -4.57
N ALA A 80 -20.94 -3.98 -5.49
CA ALA A 80 -20.45 -5.06 -6.35
C ALA A 80 -19.16 -4.60 -7.06
N ALA A 81 -18.33 -5.54 -7.54
CA ALA A 81 -17.02 -5.27 -8.16
C ALA A 81 -17.03 -4.34 -9.40
N ASP A 82 -18.18 -3.81 -9.80
CA ASP A 82 -18.41 -2.93 -10.92
C ASP A 82 -19.27 -1.68 -10.58
N ASP A 83 -19.45 -1.36 -9.30
CA ASP A 83 -20.02 -0.08 -8.87
C ASP A 83 -18.91 0.98 -8.74
N VAL A 84 -18.87 1.91 -9.70
CA VAL A 84 -17.75 2.85 -9.89
C VAL A 84 -18.20 4.27 -9.62
N CYS A 85 -17.37 5.03 -8.90
CA CYS A 85 -17.60 6.42 -8.59
C CYS A 85 -17.34 7.32 -9.82
N ASP A 86 -18.37 8.05 -10.26
CA ASP A 86 -18.22 9.01 -11.33
C ASP A 86 -17.57 10.32 -10.82
N PHE A 87 -16.49 10.74 -11.47
CA PHE A 87 -15.71 11.92 -11.07
C PHE A 87 -16.46 13.25 -11.18
N ALA A 88 -17.41 13.35 -12.11
CA ALA A 88 -18.12 14.60 -12.38
C ALA A 88 -19.31 14.78 -11.44
N THR A 89 -20.08 13.71 -11.25
CA THR A 89 -21.31 13.70 -10.47
C THR A 89 -21.08 13.34 -9.01
N LYS A 90 -19.95 12.71 -8.67
CA LYS A 90 -19.62 12.19 -7.33
C LYS A 90 -20.66 11.20 -6.81
N VAL A 91 -21.18 10.38 -7.73
CA VAL A 91 -22.19 9.36 -7.47
C VAL A 91 -21.74 8.03 -8.06
N CYS A 92 -21.99 6.96 -7.33
CA CYS A 92 -21.73 5.60 -7.76
C CYS A 92 -22.70 5.18 -8.86
N SER A 93 -22.17 4.63 -9.95
CA SER A 93 -22.92 4.35 -11.17
C SER A 93 -24.07 3.33 -11.00
N LYS A 94 -23.97 2.43 -10.03
CA LYS A 94 -24.99 1.41 -9.76
C LYS A 94 -25.78 1.65 -8.49
N SER A 95 -25.09 1.89 -7.37
CA SER A 95 -25.79 2.06 -6.08
C SER A 95 -26.46 3.43 -5.96
N GLY A 96 -26.04 4.42 -6.74
CA GLY A 96 -26.47 5.81 -6.58
C GLY A 96 -25.96 6.44 -5.27
N ALA A 97 -25.08 5.76 -4.54
CA ALA A 97 -24.49 6.28 -3.32
C ALA A 97 -23.58 7.47 -3.61
N PRO A 98 -23.52 8.49 -2.73
CA PRO A 98 -22.52 9.53 -2.83
C PRO A 98 -21.13 8.93 -2.64
N CYS A 99 -20.17 9.39 -3.44
CA CYS A 99 -18.80 8.94 -3.38
C CYS A 99 -17.84 10.12 -3.54
N ASN A 100 -16.59 9.93 -3.14
CA ASN A 100 -15.56 10.96 -3.27
C ASN A 100 -14.32 10.32 -3.91
N PRO A 101 -14.20 10.36 -5.24
CA PRO A 101 -13.14 9.65 -5.93
C PRO A 101 -11.79 10.38 -5.75
N PRO A 102 -10.65 9.65 -5.79
CA PRO A 102 -9.35 10.23 -5.51
C PRO A 102 -8.91 11.25 -6.57
N ASP A 103 -8.22 12.30 -6.13
CA ASP A 103 -7.64 13.30 -7.02
C ASP A 103 -6.22 12.85 -7.42
N TYR A 104 -6.09 12.17 -8.56
CA TYR A 104 -4.84 11.56 -8.98
C TYR A 104 -4.05 12.37 -10.01
N HIS A 105 -2.72 12.24 -9.97
CA HIS A 105 -1.84 12.51 -11.10
C HIS A 105 -1.19 11.19 -11.52
N ILE A 106 -1.25 10.81 -12.79
CA ILE A 106 -0.58 9.60 -13.31
C ILE A 106 0.45 10.03 -14.35
N ALA A 107 1.72 9.74 -14.11
CA ALA A 107 2.82 9.99 -15.03
C ALA A 107 3.54 8.69 -15.40
N VAL A 108 4.15 8.67 -16.57
CA VAL A 108 4.97 7.54 -17.04
C VAL A 108 6.37 8.04 -17.38
N VAL A 109 7.39 7.33 -16.93
CA VAL A 109 8.79 7.48 -17.33
C VAL A 109 9.34 6.14 -17.78
N SER A 110 10.40 6.14 -18.59
CA SER A 110 11.14 4.92 -18.91
C SER A 110 12.24 4.64 -17.89
N SER A 111 12.74 3.41 -17.89
CA SER A 111 13.93 2.99 -17.14
C SER A 111 15.25 3.55 -17.68
N ASP A 112 15.29 4.03 -18.93
CA ASP A 112 16.49 4.57 -19.55
C ASP A 112 16.95 5.90 -18.91
N THR A 113 18.17 5.87 -18.37
CA THR A 113 18.82 7.04 -17.73
C THR A 113 19.92 7.65 -18.59
N LEU A 114 20.21 7.08 -19.75
CA LEU A 114 21.28 7.49 -20.65
C LEU A 114 20.76 8.32 -21.83
N ASN A 115 19.57 7.98 -22.33
CA ASN A 115 18.92 8.72 -23.41
C ASN A 115 18.40 10.08 -22.91
N ALA A 116 18.79 11.15 -23.60
CA ALA A 116 18.41 12.52 -23.25
C ALA A 116 16.88 12.80 -23.33
N LEU A 117 16.13 11.94 -24.03
CA LEU A 117 14.67 11.99 -24.07
C LEU A 117 14.02 11.37 -22.83
N ASP A 118 14.76 10.55 -22.07
CA ASP A 118 14.21 9.60 -21.12
C ASP A 118 14.54 9.95 -19.68
N GLN A 119 15.82 10.16 -19.34
CA GLN A 119 16.40 10.72 -18.09
C GLN A 119 15.43 11.20 -16.96
N GLY A 120 14.54 10.32 -16.49
CA GLY A 120 13.45 10.64 -15.58
C GLY A 120 12.38 11.63 -16.11
N LYS A 121 12.35 11.97 -17.40
CA LYS A 121 11.39 12.88 -18.02
C LYS A 121 10.06 12.18 -18.27
N VAL A 122 8.96 12.80 -17.83
CA VAL A 122 7.62 12.27 -18.05
C VAL A 122 7.28 12.22 -19.54
N ARG A 123 6.70 11.09 -19.98
CA ARG A 123 6.19 10.91 -21.33
C ARG A 123 4.98 11.81 -21.57
N LYS A 124 5.12 12.67 -22.59
CA LYS A 124 4.05 13.53 -23.07
C LYS A 124 3.11 12.75 -23.99
N VAL A 125 1.80 13.00 -23.88
CA VAL A 125 0.79 12.34 -24.72
C VAL A 125 -0.20 13.33 -25.34
N GLY A 126 -0.80 12.94 -26.49
CA GLY A 126 -1.76 13.63 -27.40
C GLY A 126 -2.62 12.62 -28.21
N LEU A 127 -3.85 12.94 -28.66
CA LEU A 127 -4.61 12.09 -29.61
C LEU A 127 -4.43 12.61 -31.04
N CYS A 128 -4.14 11.74 -32.01
CA CYS A 128 -4.28 12.09 -33.42
C CYS A 128 -5.75 11.96 -33.84
N VAL A 129 -6.38 13.10 -34.13
CA VAL A 129 -7.73 13.21 -34.68
C VAL A 129 -7.70 13.61 -36.15
N PRO A 130 -8.80 13.31 -36.89
CA PRO A 130 -8.98 13.80 -38.24
C PRO A 130 -9.05 15.33 -38.28
N THR A 131 -8.78 15.91 -39.45
CA THR A 131 -9.05 17.34 -39.67
C THR A 131 -10.55 17.63 -39.46
N ALA A 132 -10.88 18.80 -38.91
CA ALA A 132 -12.25 19.18 -38.60
C ALA A 132 -13.22 18.86 -39.76
N GLY A 133 -14.21 18.00 -39.51
CA GLY A 133 -15.19 17.55 -40.50
C GLY A 133 -14.96 16.14 -41.07
N SER A 134 -14.00 15.37 -40.56
CA SER A 134 -13.76 13.97 -40.96
C SER A 134 -13.82 12.99 -39.77
N MET A 135 -14.12 11.72 -40.03
CA MET A 135 -14.15 10.64 -39.02
C MET A 135 -12.83 9.85 -39.00
N PRO A 136 -12.38 9.32 -37.84
CA PRO A 136 -11.21 8.43 -37.78
C PRO A 136 -11.44 7.17 -38.61
N GLN A 137 -10.40 6.69 -39.29
CA GLN A 137 -10.47 5.44 -40.04
C GLN A 137 -10.76 4.27 -39.08
N ASP A 138 -11.74 3.45 -39.43
CA ASP A 138 -12.18 2.26 -38.65
C ASP A 138 -12.66 2.55 -37.22
N GLY A 139 -12.95 3.80 -36.88
CA GLY A 139 -13.36 4.21 -35.53
C GLY A 139 -12.23 4.23 -34.50
N ASN A 140 -10.98 4.07 -34.93
CA ASN A 140 -9.82 3.96 -34.05
C ASN A 140 -9.01 5.26 -33.97
N PHE A 141 -8.65 5.66 -32.73
CA PHE A 141 -7.82 6.83 -32.48
C PHE A 141 -6.33 6.49 -32.55
N ALA A 142 -5.56 7.29 -33.30
CA ALA A 142 -4.11 7.26 -33.27
C ALA A 142 -3.60 8.27 -32.23
N TYR A 143 -2.30 8.28 -31.95
CA TYR A 143 -1.72 8.94 -30.79
C TYR A 143 -0.53 9.82 -31.22
N CYS A 144 -0.48 11.07 -30.76
CA CYS A 144 0.61 12.02 -31.02
C CYS A 144 1.41 12.28 -29.73
N LEU A 145 2.67 12.66 -29.90
CA LEU A 145 3.55 13.10 -28.81
C LEU A 145 3.42 14.61 -28.56
N GLY A 146 2.26 15.18 -28.91
CA GLY A 146 1.95 16.61 -28.79
C GLY A 146 2.21 17.43 -30.06
N ASP A 147 2.59 16.79 -31.18
CA ASP A 147 2.78 17.46 -32.46
C ASP A 147 1.91 16.84 -33.56
N ASN A 148 1.38 17.66 -34.47
CA ASN A 148 0.61 17.20 -35.64
C ASN A 148 1.44 16.33 -36.59
N ARG A 149 2.77 16.48 -36.59
CA ARG A 149 3.70 15.66 -37.38
C ARG A 149 3.76 14.21 -36.93
N ASP A 150 3.32 13.92 -35.71
CA ASP A 150 3.22 12.56 -35.18
C ASP A 150 1.99 11.82 -35.72
N CYS A 151 1.11 12.53 -36.43
CA CYS A 151 -0.14 12.00 -36.95
C CYS A 151 -0.04 11.67 -38.44
N ALA A 152 -0.31 10.41 -38.79
CA ALA A 152 -0.36 9.94 -40.17
C ALA A 152 -1.78 10.04 -40.75
N ALA A 153 -1.88 10.38 -42.04
CA ALA A 153 -3.17 10.45 -42.74
C ALA A 153 -3.99 9.15 -42.55
N PRO A 154 -5.31 9.25 -42.30
CA PRO A 154 -6.15 10.46 -42.39
C PRO A 154 -6.23 11.31 -41.10
N ASN A 155 -5.57 10.91 -40.01
CA ASN A 155 -5.52 11.68 -38.77
C ASN A 155 -4.31 12.63 -38.86
N SER A 156 -4.55 13.93 -39.02
CA SER A 156 -3.47 14.91 -39.26
C SER A 156 -3.35 15.98 -38.17
N VAL A 157 -4.17 15.87 -37.13
CA VAL A 157 -4.30 16.89 -36.08
C VAL A 157 -4.08 16.20 -34.74
N CYS A 158 -3.18 16.73 -33.93
CA CYS A 158 -3.10 16.38 -32.53
C CYS A 158 -4.22 17.14 -31.79
N ASP A 159 -5.22 16.42 -31.27
CA ASP A 159 -6.46 16.93 -30.65
C ASP A 159 -6.24 17.68 -29.35
N MET A 160 -5.06 17.49 -28.76
CA MET A 160 -4.66 18.20 -27.59
C MET A 160 -3.86 19.40 -28.07
N ASN A 161 -4.46 20.58 -27.90
CA ASN A 161 -3.79 21.86 -28.14
C ASN A 161 -2.51 22.02 -27.31
N GLN A 162 -2.32 21.17 -26.29
CA GLN A 162 -1.14 21.07 -25.43
C GLN A 162 -0.91 19.61 -25.03
N SER A 163 0.35 19.16 -25.10
CA SER A 163 0.76 17.86 -24.57
C SER A 163 0.42 17.75 -23.07
N LEU A 164 -0.10 16.60 -22.62
CA LEU A 164 -0.25 16.31 -21.20
C LEU A 164 1.05 15.72 -20.64
N SER A 165 1.53 16.26 -19.53
CA SER A 165 2.65 15.68 -18.76
C SER A 165 2.20 14.61 -17.76
N TYR A 166 0.95 14.66 -17.31
CA TYR A 166 0.32 13.69 -16.42
C TYR A 166 -1.19 13.64 -16.66
N ILE A 167 -1.77 12.48 -16.37
CA ILE A 167 -3.20 12.18 -16.51
C ILE A 167 -3.88 12.50 -15.19
N THR A 168 -5.05 13.13 -15.25
CA THR A 168 -5.85 13.54 -14.09
C THR A 168 -7.27 12.96 -14.18
N PRO A 169 -8.08 13.00 -13.11
CA PRO A 169 -9.50 12.64 -13.16
C PRO A 169 -10.31 13.32 -14.27
N THR A 170 -9.91 14.51 -14.69
CA THR A 170 -10.62 15.30 -15.71
C THR A 170 -10.10 15.07 -17.13
N THR A 171 -9.04 14.26 -17.29
CA THR A 171 -8.49 13.91 -18.60
C THR A 171 -9.49 13.07 -19.38
N LYS A 172 -10.01 13.61 -20.48
CA LYS A 172 -10.87 12.87 -21.40
C LYS A 172 -10.10 11.69 -22.00
N GLY A 173 -10.68 10.50 -21.94
CA GLY A 173 -10.03 9.28 -22.43
C GLY A 173 -8.75 8.92 -21.65
N ALA A 174 -8.78 9.04 -20.32
CA ALA A 174 -7.65 8.76 -19.43
C ALA A 174 -6.97 7.41 -19.73
N ALA A 175 -7.74 6.34 -19.99
CA ALA A 175 -7.17 5.04 -20.32
C ALA A 175 -6.44 5.02 -21.66
N SER A 176 -7.01 5.66 -22.68
CA SER A 176 -6.31 5.85 -23.96
C SER A 176 -5.05 6.71 -23.80
N ALA A 177 -5.10 7.74 -22.93
CA ALA A 177 -3.94 8.57 -22.62
C ALA A 177 -2.83 7.79 -21.89
N PHE A 178 -3.19 6.89 -20.99
CA PHE A 178 -2.22 6.01 -20.36
C PHE A 178 -1.65 4.98 -21.33
N GLY A 179 -2.50 4.33 -22.12
CA GLY A 179 -2.07 3.36 -23.13
C GLY A 179 -1.16 3.96 -24.21
N ARG A 180 -1.15 5.29 -24.35
CA ARG A 180 -0.12 6.04 -25.08
C ARG A 180 1.18 6.16 -24.29
N ALA A 181 1.08 6.69 -23.08
CA ALA A 181 2.22 7.07 -22.26
C ALA A 181 3.10 5.86 -21.92
N VAL A 182 2.47 4.70 -21.67
CA VAL A 182 3.12 3.43 -21.31
C VAL A 182 3.94 2.82 -22.45
N ARG A 183 3.71 3.24 -23.70
CA ARG A 183 4.51 2.82 -24.85
C ARG A 183 5.80 3.63 -24.94
N VAL A 184 6.71 3.35 -24.03
CA VAL A 184 7.94 4.11 -23.83
C VAL A 184 9.01 3.82 -24.89
N GLY A 185 8.74 2.92 -25.83
CA GLY A 185 9.70 2.43 -26.82
C GLY A 185 10.36 1.14 -26.34
N ILE A 186 11.17 0.55 -27.21
CA ILE A 186 11.84 -0.74 -26.99
C ILE A 186 13.34 -0.72 -27.37
N THR A 187 13.89 0.48 -27.55
CA THR A 187 15.29 0.70 -27.95
C THR A 187 16.11 1.28 -26.81
N GLY A 188 15.67 1.04 -25.58
CA GLY A 188 16.31 1.49 -24.35
C GLY A 188 17.71 0.91 -24.19
N SER A 189 18.46 1.50 -23.26
CA SER A 189 19.74 0.94 -22.86
C SER A 189 19.55 -0.43 -22.21
N GLY A 190 20.36 -1.44 -22.55
CA GLY A 190 20.41 -2.71 -21.80
C GLY A 190 21.03 -2.59 -20.39
N LEU A 191 20.93 -1.42 -19.77
CA LEU A 191 21.24 -1.14 -18.38
C LEU A 191 19.94 -0.63 -17.74
N GLU A 192 19.07 -1.54 -17.37
CA GLU A 192 17.75 -1.21 -16.84
C GLU A 192 17.87 -0.55 -15.47
N ARG A 193 17.61 0.76 -15.41
CA ARG A 193 17.85 1.58 -14.20
C ARG A 193 16.57 2.25 -13.73
N GLY A 194 15.51 1.45 -13.61
CA GLY A 194 14.18 1.92 -13.22
C GLY A 194 14.21 2.70 -11.90
N ILE A 195 14.91 2.22 -10.88
CA ILE A 195 14.98 2.90 -9.57
C ILE A 195 15.66 4.27 -9.70
N GLN A 196 16.76 4.35 -10.44
CA GLN A 196 17.46 5.61 -10.70
C GLN A 196 16.61 6.56 -11.57
N ALA A 197 15.91 6.04 -12.58
CA ALA A 197 15.01 6.85 -13.41
C ALA A 197 13.87 7.46 -12.59
N ALA A 198 13.30 6.69 -11.64
CA ALA A 198 12.33 7.21 -10.67
C ALA A 198 12.96 8.29 -9.77
N ALA A 199 14.17 8.07 -9.28
CA ALA A 199 14.92 9.06 -8.50
C ALA A 199 15.15 10.35 -9.29
N MET A 200 15.52 10.26 -10.56
CA MET A 200 15.66 11.42 -11.45
C MET A 200 14.31 12.13 -11.63
N ALA A 201 13.25 11.39 -11.94
CA ALA A 201 11.93 11.93 -12.18
C ALA A 201 11.37 12.72 -10.99
N LEU A 202 11.73 12.30 -9.78
CA LEU A 202 11.27 12.87 -8.51
C LEU A 202 12.25 13.88 -7.91
N GLY A 203 13.38 14.17 -8.57
CA GLY A 203 14.41 15.06 -8.04
C GLY A 203 15.04 14.52 -6.75
N ARG A 204 15.31 13.21 -6.73
CA ARG A 204 15.92 12.45 -5.64
C ARG A 204 17.15 11.65 -6.07
N GLU A 205 17.60 11.83 -7.30
CA GLU A 205 18.89 11.33 -7.73
C GLU A 205 20.00 12.19 -7.12
N ALA A 206 20.89 11.60 -6.32
CA ALA A 206 22.02 12.36 -5.79
C ALA A 206 23.16 12.43 -6.80
N ASP A 207 23.70 13.64 -6.92
CA ASP A 207 24.98 13.86 -7.56
C ASP A 207 26.07 13.10 -6.80
N ARG A 208 26.79 12.22 -7.50
CA ARG A 208 27.79 11.35 -6.87
C ARG A 208 29.01 12.10 -6.33
N ALA A 209 29.30 13.30 -6.84
CA ALA A 209 30.44 14.09 -6.40
C ALA A 209 30.12 14.94 -5.17
N THR A 210 28.89 15.45 -5.09
CA THR A 210 28.47 16.41 -4.05
C THR A 210 27.55 15.79 -2.99
N GLY A 211 26.92 14.65 -3.27
CA GLY A 211 25.91 14.02 -2.42
C GLY A 211 24.59 14.78 -2.35
N THR A 212 24.42 15.83 -3.16
CA THR A 212 23.21 16.65 -3.20
C THR A 212 22.21 16.12 -4.21
N PHE A 213 20.90 16.20 -3.90
CA PHE A 213 19.87 15.78 -4.85
C PHE A 213 19.78 16.77 -6.01
N GLN A 214 19.77 16.21 -7.22
CA GLN A 214 19.49 16.95 -8.44
C GLN A 214 18.00 17.32 -8.49
N PRO A 215 17.63 18.50 -9.02
CA PRO A 215 16.23 18.83 -9.21
C PRO A 215 15.58 17.89 -10.23
N GLN A 216 14.27 17.70 -10.11
CA GLN A 216 13.50 16.98 -11.13
C GLN A 216 13.61 17.68 -12.50
N PRO A 217 13.44 16.94 -13.62
CA PRO A 217 13.30 17.55 -14.93
C PRO A 217 12.19 18.59 -14.96
N SER A 218 12.40 19.66 -15.74
CA SER A 218 11.42 20.75 -15.90
C SER A 218 10.08 20.26 -16.45
N GLU A 219 10.13 19.20 -17.26
CA GLU A 219 9.01 18.52 -17.89
C GLU A 219 8.05 17.88 -16.88
N ASN A 220 8.57 17.56 -15.68
CA ASN A 220 7.84 16.91 -14.59
C ASN A 220 7.18 17.94 -13.64
N GLY A 221 7.29 19.24 -13.96
CA GLY A 221 6.77 20.32 -13.11
C GLY A 221 5.29 20.12 -12.76
N GLY A 222 4.98 20.19 -11.47
CA GLY A 222 3.61 20.05 -10.96
C GLY A 222 3.11 18.60 -10.82
N PHE A 223 3.92 17.59 -11.14
CA PHE A 223 3.53 16.19 -10.92
C PHE A 223 3.39 15.87 -9.43
N ILE A 224 4.42 16.15 -8.62
CA ILE A 224 4.42 15.88 -7.18
C ILE A 224 3.73 16.99 -6.40
N ARG A 225 2.70 16.62 -5.64
CA ARG A 225 1.95 17.49 -4.72
C ARG A 225 2.40 17.19 -3.27
N PRO A 226 2.64 18.21 -2.42
CA PRO A 226 3.14 18.00 -1.06
C PRO A 226 2.22 17.15 -0.18
N GLU A 227 0.90 17.38 -0.27
CA GLU A 227 -0.12 16.72 0.56
C GLU A 227 -0.60 15.37 -0.03
N ALA A 228 -0.20 15.06 -1.26
CA ALA A 228 -0.58 13.81 -1.91
C ALA A 228 0.29 12.64 -1.46
N SER A 229 -0.27 11.44 -1.37
CA SER A 229 0.54 10.22 -1.31
C SER A 229 1.29 10.04 -2.63
N LEU A 230 2.47 9.44 -2.60
CA LEU A 230 3.23 9.05 -3.79
C LEU A 230 3.21 7.52 -3.92
N PHE A 231 2.74 7.04 -5.06
CA PHE A 231 2.78 5.62 -5.40
C PHE A 231 3.64 5.41 -6.64
N VAL A 232 4.69 4.60 -6.53
CA VAL A 232 5.60 4.31 -7.65
C VAL A 232 5.47 2.85 -8.05
N ILE A 233 5.16 2.61 -9.32
CA ILE A 233 4.95 1.27 -9.87
C ILE A 233 6.05 1.01 -10.90
N PHE A 234 6.85 -0.02 -10.66
CA PHE A 234 7.88 -0.47 -11.60
C PHE A 234 7.33 -1.60 -12.47
N VAL A 235 7.67 -1.57 -13.75
CA VAL A 235 7.33 -2.63 -14.71
C VAL A 235 8.59 -2.95 -15.49
N SER A 236 9.14 -4.14 -15.31
CA SER A 236 10.39 -4.56 -15.95
C SER A 236 10.50 -6.09 -15.98
N ASP A 237 10.96 -6.61 -17.11
CA ASP A 237 11.33 -8.01 -17.27
C ASP A 237 12.82 -8.25 -16.96
N GLU A 238 13.52 -7.24 -16.46
CA GLU A 238 14.91 -7.33 -16.03
C GLU A 238 15.10 -6.88 -14.57
N GLU A 239 16.29 -7.15 -14.02
CA GLU A 239 16.68 -6.64 -12.69
C GLU A 239 17.19 -5.20 -12.76
N ASP A 240 16.92 -4.41 -11.72
CA ASP A 240 17.41 -3.04 -11.63
C ASP A 240 18.94 -2.97 -11.48
N SER A 241 19.59 -2.34 -12.44
CA SER A 241 21.03 -2.05 -12.49
C SER A 241 21.38 -0.65 -11.95
N SER A 242 20.52 -0.04 -11.15
CA SER A 242 20.77 1.28 -10.57
C SER A 242 21.91 1.23 -9.57
N PHE A 243 22.83 2.20 -9.66
CA PHE A 243 23.96 2.28 -8.76
C PHE A 243 23.52 2.71 -7.35
N GLY A 244 23.70 1.83 -6.37
CA GLY A 244 23.36 2.10 -4.97
C GLY A 244 22.59 0.95 -4.34
N GLN A 245 22.50 0.98 -3.01
CA GLN A 245 21.70 0.00 -2.26
C GLN A 245 20.23 0.44 -2.22
N VAL A 246 19.30 -0.50 -2.24
CA VAL A 246 17.86 -0.23 -2.16
C VAL A 246 17.46 0.65 -0.96
N PRO A 247 17.98 0.44 0.27
CA PRO A 247 17.67 1.30 1.42
C PRO A 247 18.01 2.78 1.21
N TYR A 248 19.03 3.07 0.39
CA TYR A 248 19.39 4.45 0.06
C TYR A 248 18.30 5.11 -0.78
N PHE A 249 17.82 4.45 -1.83
CA PHE A 249 16.74 4.98 -2.67
C PHE A 249 15.45 5.14 -1.89
N TYR A 250 15.10 4.14 -1.06
CA TYR A 250 13.95 4.23 -0.17
C TYR A 250 13.98 5.49 0.70
N ARG A 251 15.13 5.79 1.34
CA ARG A 251 15.33 7.02 2.13
C ARG A 251 15.17 8.28 1.29
N ALA A 252 15.71 8.28 0.07
CA ALA A 252 15.61 9.42 -0.82
C ALA A 252 14.14 9.71 -1.15
N PHE A 253 13.35 8.67 -1.45
CA PHE A 253 11.93 8.83 -1.77
C PHE A 253 11.07 9.25 -0.57
N GLU A 254 11.23 8.66 0.61
CA GLU A 254 10.44 9.08 1.79
C GLU A 254 10.65 10.56 2.15
N SER A 255 11.87 11.08 1.91
CA SER A 255 12.17 12.49 2.15
C SER A 255 11.40 13.45 1.21
N LEU A 256 10.65 12.95 0.23
CA LEU A 256 9.81 13.77 -0.67
C LEU A 256 8.65 14.44 0.03
N LYS A 257 8.03 13.76 1.00
CA LYS A 257 6.75 14.22 1.58
C LYS A 257 6.93 14.96 2.91
N GLY A 258 8.18 15.21 3.31
CA GLY A 258 8.52 15.92 4.55
C GLY A 258 8.62 14.99 5.76
N ALA A 259 9.23 15.50 6.83
CA ALA A 259 9.41 14.74 8.06
C ALA A 259 8.06 14.41 8.71
N GLY A 260 7.87 13.15 9.12
CA GLY A 260 6.62 12.64 9.69
C GLY A 260 5.60 12.13 8.68
N ASN A 261 5.87 12.28 7.38
CA ASN A 261 5.01 11.84 6.28
C ASN A 261 5.61 10.66 5.49
N GLU A 262 6.55 9.93 6.09
CA GLU A 262 7.29 8.85 5.43
C GLU A 262 6.34 7.73 4.94
N GLY A 263 5.23 7.49 5.66
CA GLY A 263 4.18 6.54 5.27
C GLY A 263 3.28 6.98 4.10
N LEU A 264 3.55 8.13 3.48
CA LEU A 264 2.85 8.59 2.27
C LEU A 264 3.52 8.11 0.98
N VAL A 265 4.63 7.38 1.05
CA VAL A 265 5.32 6.83 -0.12
C VAL A 265 5.21 5.31 -0.14
N SER A 266 4.66 4.76 -1.21
CA SER A 266 4.58 3.32 -1.43
C SER A 266 5.08 2.92 -2.81
N PHE A 267 5.57 1.69 -2.90
CA PHE A 267 6.06 1.11 -4.15
C PHE A 267 5.26 -0.13 -4.51
N SER A 268 5.30 -0.54 -5.77
CA SER A 268 4.80 -1.82 -6.26
C SER A 268 5.52 -2.21 -7.54
N GLY A 269 5.40 -3.46 -7.97
CA GLY A 269 6.15 -3.98 -9.12
C GLY A 269 5.38 -5.03 -9.91
N ILE A 270 5.38 -4.91 -11.22
CA ILE A 270 5.04 -5.99 -12.16
C ILE A 270 6.38 -6.45 -12.74
N VAL A 271 6.99 -7.44 -12.11
CA VAL A 271 8.39 -7.85 -12.36
C VAL A 271 8.53 -9.37 -12.30
N GLY A 272 9.64 -9.93 -12.77
CA GLY A 272 9.91 -11.36 -12.61
C GLY A 272 10.00 -11.77 -11.15
N ASP A 273 9.49 -12.97 -10.83
CA ASP A 273 9.43 -13.48 -9.46
C ASP A 273 10.85 -13.70 -8.91
N PRO A 274 11.26 -13.08 -7.78
CA PRO A 274 12.61 -13.25 -7.27
C PRO A 274 13.02 -14.69 -6.97
N ASP A 275 12.07 -15.59 -6.65
CA ASP A 275 12.38 -16.96 -6.22
C ASP A 275 11.16 -17.92 -6.37
N PRO A 276 10.78 -18.32 -7.61
CA PRO A 276 9.51 -18.99 -7.88
C PRO A 276 9.35 -20.37 -7.22
N ASP A 277 10.44 -21.07 -6.89
CA ASP A 277 10.44 -22.40 -6.27
C ASP A 277 11.27 -22.51 -4.97
N GLY A 278 11.89 -21.41 -4.53
CA GLY A 278 12.61 -21.33 -3.27
C GLY A 278 14.13 -21.45 -3.40
N PRO A 279 14.90 -21.24 -2.31
CA PRO A 279 16.35 -21.15 -2.37
C PRO A 279 17.02 -22.52 -2.57
N THR A 280 16.22 -23.60 -2.50
CA THR A 280 16.58 -25.00 -2.78
C THR A 280 15.94 -25.51 -4.08
N GLY A 281 15.19 -24.64 -4.76
CA GLY A 281 14.56 -24.86 -6.04
C GLY A 281 15.57 -25.02 -7.18
N ALA A 282 15.10 -25.65 -8.26
CA ALA A 282 15.90 -25.86 -9.46
C ALA A 282 15.73 -24.73 -10.49
N MET A 283 14.70 -23.88 -10.34
CA MET A 283 14.45 -22.74 -11.21
C MET A 283 15.22 -21.52 -10.69
N GLU A 284 16.10 -20.99 -11.52
CA GLU A 284 16.65 -19.65 -11.28
C GLU A 284 15.50 -18.64 -11.30
N GLY A 285 15.53 -17.63 -10.43
CA GLY A 285 14.48 -16.62 -10.31
C GLY A 285 14.05 -16.00 -11.65
N GLY A 286 12.86 -15.41 -11.68
CA GLY A 286 12.25 -14.81 -12.86
C GLY A 286 10.94 -15.50 -13.23
N CYS A 287 10.63 -15.52 -14.51
CA CYS A 287 9.56 -16.37 -15.04
C CYS A 287 9.78 -16.67 -16.52
N ILE A 288 9.23 -17.80 -16.98
CA ILE A 288 9.19 -18.19 -18.39
C ILE A 288 7.74 -17.97 -18.83
N ALA A 289 7.52 -17.01 -19.72
CA ALA A 289 6.22 -16.82 -20.33
C ALA A 289 5.90 -17.96 -21.30
N SER A 290 4.60 -18.21 -21.52
CA SER A 290 4.10 -19.27 -22.39
C SER A 290 4.49 -19.09 -23.87
N ASP A 291 4.88 -17.86 -24.25
CA ASP A 291 5.41 -17.46 -25.56
C ASP A 291 6.94 -17.60 -25.69
N GLY A 292 7.63 -18.00 -24.61
CA GLY A 292 9.09 -18.17 -24.57
C GLY A 292 9.90 -16.93 -24.22
N GLN A 293 9.26 -15.79 -23.88
CA GLN A 293 9.96 -14.64 -23.31
C GLN A 293 10.26 -14.89 -21.82
N ASN A 294 11.51 -14.69 -21.43
CA ASN A 294 11.95 -14.89 -20.05
C ASN A 294 12.10 -13.54 -19.38
N ALA A 295 11.53 -13.39 -18.19
CA ALA A 295 11.84 -12.27 -17.32
C ALA A 295 12.87 -12.70 -16.28
N ALA A 296 13.88 -11.87 -16.04
CA ALA A 296 14.79 -11.99 -14.90
C ALA A 296 14.09 -11.60 -13.58
N PRO A 297 14.62 -12.06 -12.43
CA PRO A 297 14.04 -11.74 -11.13
C PRO A 297 14.19 -10.24 -10.84
N GLY A 298 13.12 -9.59 -10.37
CA GLY A 298 13.10 -8.16 -10.01
C GLY A 298 13.30 -7.90 -8.51
N ALA A 299 14.29 -8.53 -7.88
CA ALA A 299 14.48 -8.52 -6.43
C ALA A 299 14.65 -7.11 -5.84
N ARG A 300 15.31 -6.18 -6.55
CA ARG A 300 15.48 -4.81 -6.02
C ARG A 300 14.19 -4.00 -6.04
N TYR A 301 13.33 -4.21 -7.04
CA TYR A 301 11.99 -3.62 -7.07
C TYR A 301 11.11 -4.17 -5.95
N VAL A 302 11.18 -5.50 -5.72
CA VAL A 302 10.47 -6.15 -4.61
C VAL A 302 10.94 -5.62 -3.25
N SER A 303 12.26 -5.47 -3.09
CA SER A 303 12.87 -4.89 -1.90
C SER A 303 12.35 -3.49 -1.58
N LEU A 304 12.18 -2.61 -2.58
CA LEU A 304 11.65 -1.26 -2.36
C LEU A 304 10.26 -1.26 -1.75
N ALA A 305 9.32 -2.07 -2.25
CA ALA A 305 7.99 -2.05 -1.63
C ALA A 305 7.96 -2.73 -0.27
N MET A 306 8.81 -3.74 -0.04
CA MET A 306 8.98 -4.31 1.30
C MET A 306 9.38 -3.24 2.31
N TYR A 307 10.30 -2.34 1.96
CA TYR A 307 10.63 -1.20 2.82
C TYR A 307 9.43 -0.29 3.08
N SER A 308 8.64 0.06 2.05
CA SER A 308 7.47 0.93 2.24
C SER A 308 6.36 0.35 3.11
N ARG A 309 6.24 -0.98 3.14
CA ARG A 309 5.15 -1.67 3.85
C ARG A 309 5.58 -2.25 5.20
N GLY A 310 6.89 -2.35 5.46
CA GLY A 310 7.45 -3.02 6.63
C GLY A 310 7.04 -2.50 8.01
N LEU A 311 6.43 -1.31 8.08
CA LEU A 311 5.93 -0.71 9.33
C LEU A 311 4.43 -0.95 9.58
N SER A 312 3.66 -1.23 8.52
CA SER A 312 2.20 -1.36 8.56
C SER A 312 1.71 -2.77 8.24
N ALA A 313 2.53 -3.58 7.58
CA ALA A 313 2.27 -4.97 7.20
C ALA A 313 2.11 -5.90 8.41
N GLU A 314 1.37 -7.01 8.20
CA GLU A 314 1.21 -8.09 9.19
C GLU A 314 2.58 -8.62 9.65
N PHE A 315 3.58 -8.64 8.75
CA PHE A 315 4.98 -8.92 9.06
C PHE A 315 5.81 -7.64 9.08
N ARG A 316 6.66 -7.51 10.10
CA ARG A 316 7.67 -6.44 10.13
C ARG A 316 8.86 -6.86 9.28
N VAL A 317 9.08 -6.14 8.18
CA VAL A 317 10.31 -6.26 7.38
C VAL A 317 11.47 -5.73 8.20
N CYS A 318 12.66 -6.29 8.02
CA CYS A 318 13.87 -5.89 8.72
C CYS A 318 15.12 -5.95 7.84
N ASP A 319 16.09 -5.11 8.15
CA ASP A 319 17.38 -5.06 7.46
C ASP A 319 18.56 -4.93 8.45
N ASN A 320 18.29 -4.98 9.76
CA ASN A 320 19.24 -4.76 10.86
C ASN A 320 19.98 -3.41 10.84
N VAL A 321 19.53 -2.46 10.01
CA VAL A 321 20.13 -1.12 9.89
C VAL A 321 19.10 -0.05 10.24
N ARG A 322 17.95 -0.09 9.57
CA ARG A 322 16.85 0.85 9.74
C ARG A 322 15.63 0.17 10.32
N LEU A 323 15.26 -0.98 9.77
CA LEU A 323 14.11 -1.73 10.22
C LEU A 323 14.61 -2.79 11.20
N SER A 324 14.62 -2.40 12.48
CA SER A 324 14.91 -3.32 13.57
C SER A 324 13.64 -4.03 14.03
N CYS A 325 13.84 -5.27 14.46
CA CYS A 325 12.79 -6.07 15.05
C CYS A 325 12.46 -5.58 16.46
N GLY A 326 11.21 -5.82 16.87
CA GLY A 326 10.77 -5.52 18.23
C GLY A 326 11.41 -6.45 19.26
N PRO A 327 11.24 -6.17 20.57
CA PRO A 327 11.73 -7.04 21.62
C PRO A 327 11.22 -8.49 21.47
N GLY A 328 12.12 -9.47 21.61
CA GLY A 328 11.80 -10.91 21.49
C GLY A 328 11.64 -11.40 20.05
N GLN A 329 12.07 -10.60 19.06
CA GLN A 329 12.10 -10.97 17.66
C GLN A 329 13.50 -10.77 17.08
N ALA A 330 13.88 -11.63 16.16
CA ALA A 330 15.12 -11.55 15.41
C ALA A 330 14.85 -11.43 13.92
N CYS A 331 15.72 -10.69 13.25
CA CYS A 331 15.64 -10.52 11.81
C CYS A 331 16.19 -11.76 11.09
N ARG A 332 15.38 -12.40 10.24
CA ARG A 332 15.78 -13.49 9.34
C ARG A 332 15.94 -12.93 7.93
N THR A 333 17.18 -12.72 7.50
CA THR A 333 17.54 -12.08 6.22
C THR A 333 17.95 -13.06 5.13
N ASP A 334 18.08 -14.33 5.47
CA ASP A 334 18.58 -15.41 4.63
C ASP A 334 17.48 -16.18 3.91
N VAL A 335 16.25 -15.64 3.90
CA VAL A 335 15.08 -16.28 3.30
C VAL A 335 15.19 -16.27 1.78
N VAL A 336 15.12 -15.09 1.15
CA VAL A 336 15.33 -14.90 -0.28
C VAL A 336 16.55 -14.00 -0.49
N PRO A 337 17.60 -14.47 -1.19
CA PRO A 337 18.77 -13.66 -1.48
C PRO A 337 18.40 -12.33 -2.18
N GLY A 338 18.96 -11.23 -1.72
CA GLY A 338 18.72 -9.90 -2.30
C GLY A 338 17.47 -9.19 -1.80
N LEU A 339 16.59 -9.86 -1.05
CA LEU A 339 15.45 -9.23 -0.36
C LEU A 339 15.77 -8.89 1.10
N PRO A 340 15.11 -7.87 1.68
CA PRO A 340 15.14 -7.63 3.13
C PRO A 340 14.60 -8.83 3.92
N GLY A 341 15.01 -8.95 5.17
CA GLY A 341 14.53 -9.98 6.06
C GLY A 341 13.16 -9.70 6.66
N VAL A 342 12.67 -10.63 7.48
CA VAL A 342 11.50 -10.44 8.33
C VAL A 342 11.78 -10.74 9.79
N CYS A 343 11.06 -10.03 10.65
CA CYS A 343 11.11 -10.20 12.09
C CYS A 343 10.30 -11.42 12.50
N LEU A 344 10.99 -12.46 12.93
CA LEU A 344 10.39 -13.67 13.49
C LEU A 344 10.64 -13.74 15.00
N PRO A 345 9.75 -14.40 15.78
CA PRO A 345 10.00 -14.63 17.20
C PRO A 345 11.34 -15.35 17.47
N GLU A 346 12.06 -14.90 18.50
CA GLU A 346 13.25 -15.58 19.02
C GLU A 346 12.91 -16.75 19.96
N ALA A 347 11.66 -16.79 20.44
CA ALA A 347 11.21 -17.80 21.37
C ALA A 347 11.32 -19.20 20.74
N SER A 348 11.74 -20.17 21.56
CA SER A 348 11.71 -21.57 21.14
C SER A 348 10.27 -21.98 20.88
N CYS A 349 10.03 -22.59 19.73
CA CYS A 349 8.72 -23.11 19.36
C CYS A 349 8.65 -24.63 19.55
N GLN A 350 7.45 -25.17 19.66
CA GLN A 350 7.15 -26.61 19.63
C GLN A 350 6.20 -26.95 18.48
N ILE A 351 5.29 -26.05 18.16
CA ILE A 351 4.35 -26.14 17.04
C ILE A 351 4.33 -24.84 16.25
N ASP A 352 3.87 -24.88 15.00
CA ASP A 352 3.78 -23.70 14.12
C ASP A 352 2.99 -22.54 14.77
N GLN A 353 1.98 -22.85 15.59
CA GLN A 353 1.17 -21.85 16.30
C GLN A 353 2.00 -21.00 17.29
N ASP A 354 3.10 -21.52 17.82
CA ASP A 354 3.99 -20.79 18.73
C ASP A 354 4.73 -19.66 18.03
N CYS A 355 4.87 -19.77 16.70
CA CYS A 355 5.49 -18.75 15.85
C CYS A 355 4.53 -17.64 15.42
N GLY A 356 3.25 -17.74 15.82
CA GLY A 356 2.19 -16.83 15.43
C GLY A 356 1.29 -17.40 14.32
N ASN A 357 0.22 -16.66 14.00
CA ASN A 357 -0.85 -17.11 13.10
C ASN A 357 -0.78 -16.48 11.70
N PHE A 358 0.41 -16.28 11.15
CA PHE A 358 0.56 -15.73 9.80
C PHE A 358 0.17 -16.81 8.79
N LYS A 359 -0.91 -16.63 8.03
CA LYS A 359 -1.41 -17.62 7.06
C LYS A 359 -1.08 -17.24 5.61
N CYS A 360 -0.59 -18.20 4.84
CA CYS A 360 -0.27 -18.12 3.41
C CYS A 360 -1.07 -19.19 2.69
N GLY A 361 -2.11 -18.75 1.97
CA GLY A 361 -3.14 -19.66 1.47
C GLY A 361 -3.80 -20.42 2.62
N ASP A 362 -3.89 -21.74 2.48
CA ASP A 362 -4.54 -22.63 3.45
C ASP A 362 -3.64 -23.02 4.65
N ARG A 363 -2.36 -22.61 4.66
CA ARG A 363 -1.35 -23.00 5.68
C ARG A 363 -0.69 -21.80 6.37
N GLY A 364 0.09 -22.03 7.43
CA GLY A 364 0.90 -21.00 8.09
C GLY A 364 2.15 -20.63 7.28
N CYS A 365 2.56 -19.37 7.24
CA CYS A 365 3.75 -18.90 6.52
C CYS A 365 5.05 -19.13 7.28
N ILE A 366 4.96 -19.19 8.61
CA ILE A 366 6.06 -19.47 9.51
C ILE A 366 5.85 -20.88 10.06
N THR A 367 6.91 -21.67 10.07
CA THR A 367 6.92 -23.01 10.66
C THR A 367 7.87 -23.05 11.83
N CYS A 368 7.54 -23.92 12.79
CA CYS A 368 8.46 -24.28 13.83
C CYS A 368 9.41 -25.38 13.35
N GLU A 369 10.66 -25.03 13.07
CA GLU A 369 11.67 -25.98 12.65
C GLU A 369 12.86 -25.97 13.62
N ASN A 370 13.22 -27.15 14.13
CA ASN A 370 14.30 -27.31 15.12
C ASN A 370 14.18 -26.38 16.34
N ALA A 371 12.94 -26.21 16.82
CA ALA A 371 12.57 -25.30 17.90
C ALA A 371 12.86 -23.82 17.61
N VAL A 372 12.96 -23.43 16.34
CA VAL A 372 13.12 -22.03 15.90
C VAL A 372 12.04 -21.69 14.87
N CYS A 373 11.48 -20.49 14.98
CA CYS A 373 10.57 -19.98 13.96
C CYS A 373 11.34 -19.65 12.68
N GLN A 374 10.92 -20.25 11.57
CA GLN A 374 11.52 -20.11 10.25
C GLN A 374 10.44 -19.88 9.19
N THR A 375 10.80 -19.20 8.11
CA THR A 375 9.96 -19.06 6.91
C THR A 375 10.74 -19.60 5.73
N ASP A 376 10.10 -20.44 4.92
CA ASP A 376 10.64 -20.84 3.63
C ASP A 376 10.36 -19.74 2.59
N SER A 377 11.14 -19.68 1.51
CA SER A 377 10.97 -18.64 0.47
C SER A 377 9.64 -18.70 -0.24
N THR A 378 9.09 -19.89 -0.50
CA THR A 378 7.84 -20.02 -1.25
C THR A 378 6.67 -19.39 -0.48
N ARG A 379 6.62 -19.61 0.84
CA ARG A 379 5.64 -18.97 1.72
C ARG A 379 5.97 -17.51 1.96
N PHE A 380 7.25 -17.15 1.97
CA PHE A 380 7.68 -15.78 2.09
C PHE A 380 7.19 -14.92 0.91
N LEU A 381 7.31 -15.39 -0.32
CA LEU A 381 6.78 -14.66 -1.47
C LEU A 381 5.24 -14.60 -1.47
N GLN A 382 4.57 -15.68 -1.05
CA GLN A 382 3.12 -15.65 -0.82
C GLN A 382 2.72 -14.64 0.26
N LEU A 383 3.54 -14.43 1.29
CA LEU A 383 3.37 -13.32 2.23
C LEU A 383 3.52 -11.97 1.53
N LEU A 384 4.58 -11.78 0.73
CA LEU A 384 4.89 -10.50 0.09
C LEU A 384 3.78 -10.03 -0.85
N THR A 385 3.16 -10.96 -1.60
CA THR A 385 2.00 -10.66 -2.48
C THR A 385 0.78 -10.11 -1.73
N ARG A 386 0.72 -10.24 -0.40
CA ARG A 386 -0.34 -9.65 0.44
C ARG A 386 0.02 -8.28 1.01
N ASN A 387 1.31 -7.94 1.07
CA ASN A 387 1.83 -6.71 1.68
C ASN A 387 2.55 -5.81 0.66
N GLY A 388 2.04 -5.81 -0.56
CA GLY A 388 2.57 -5.15 -1.75
C GLY A 388 1.80 -5.73 -2.92
N VAL A 389 1.53 -4.96 -3.97
CA VAL A 389 1.03 -5.58 -5.20
C VAL A 389 2.25 -5.91 -6.05
N PHE A 390 2.69 -7.16 -5.90
CA PHE A 390 3.70 -7.77 -6.75
C PHE A 390 3.05 -8.88 -7.54
N THR A 391 3.27 -8.87 -8.83
CA THR A 391 2.85 -9.96 -9.69
C THR A 391 3.95 -10.25 -10.69
N SER A 392 4.01 -11.52 -11.09
CA SER A 392 4.89 -11.96 -12.16
C SER A 392 4.53 -11.21 -13.45
N ILE A 393 5.52 -10.58 -14.07
CA ILE A 393 5.33 -9.92 -15.36
C ILE A 393 4.88 -10.89 -16.47
N CYS A 394 5.15 -12.19 -16.32
CA CYS A 394 4.77 -13.21 -17.30
C CYS A 394 3.28 -13.62 -17.27
N GLN A 395 2.42 -12.96 -16.49
CA GLN A 395 0.98 -13.26 -16.50
C GLN A 395 0.35 -12.96 -17.87
N ASP A 396 -0.54 -13.84 -18.32
CA ASP A 396 -1.27 -13.67 -19.59
C ASP A 396 -2.28 -12.51 -19.53
N ASP A 397 -2.79 -12.18 -18.33
CA ASP A 397 -3.79 -11.12 -18.09
C ASP A 397 -3.40 -10.23 -16.90
N TYR A 398 -3.28 -8.93 -17.14
CA TYR A 398 -2.95 -7.93 -16.12
C TYR A 398 -4.17 -7.34 -15.42
N SER A 399 -5.39 -7.77 -15.77
CA SER A 399 -6.62 -7.21 -15.21
C SER A 399 -6.67 -7.29 -13.68
N GLN A 400 -6.28 -8.43 -13.11
CA GLN A 400 -6.32 -8.64 -11.66
C GLN A 400 -5.30 -7.77 -10.93
N VAL A 401 -4.05 -7.73 -11.41
CA VAL A 401 -2.99 -6.93 -10.80
C VAL A 401 -3.27 -5.44 -10.93
N LEU A 402 -3.75 -4.97 -12.08
CA LEU A 402 -4.06 -3.56 -12.28
C LEU A 402 -5.20 -3.10 -11.38
N ASN A 403 -6.22 -3.95 -11.18
CA ASN A 403 -7.28 -3.65 -10.22
C ASN A 403 -6.72 -3.52 -8.79
N ALA A 404 -5.89 -4.49 -8.35
CA ALA A 404 -5.25 -4.46 -7.04
C ALA A 404 -4.33 -3.25 -6.85
N LEU A 405 -3.53 -2.90 -7.86
CA LEU A 405 -2.70 -1.69 -7.89
C LEU A 405 -3.55 -0.42 -7.77
N GLY A 406 -4.72 -0.37 -8.43
CA GLY A 406 -5.64 0.76 -8.34
C GLY A 406 -6.20 0.95 -6.93
N PHE A 407 -6.60 -0.14 -6.28
CA PHE A 407 -7.04 -0.10 -4.88
C PHE A 407 -5.95 0.37 -3.93
N GLU A 408 -4.71 -0.07 -4.13
CA GLU A 408 -3.58 0.37 -3.31
C GLU A 408 -3.27 1.85 -3.54
N ALA A 409 -3.24 2.26 -4.81
CA ALA A 409 -2.98 3.63 -5.23
C ALA A 409 -4.01 4.62 -4.67
N ALA A 410 -5.23 4.18 -4.35
CA ALA A 410 -6.23 5.02 -3.70
C ALA A 410 -5.77 5.55 -2.32
N GLY A 411 -4.64 5.07 -1.77
CA GLY A 411 -3.95 5.71 -0.64
C GLY A 411 -4.73 5.68 0.67
N LEU A 412 -5.75 4.83 0.74
CA LEU A 412 -6.64 4.67 1.87
C LEU A 412 -5.93 3.97 3.02
N GLN A 413 -6.12 4.48 4.24
CA GLN A 413 -5.61 3.81 5.41
C GLN A 413 -6.37 2.50 5.59
N ARG A 414 -5.62 1.40 5.73
CA ARG A 414 -6.16 0.11 6.16
C ARG A 414 -6.01 -0.12 7.66
N LYS A 415 -5.10 0.61 8.30
CA LYS A 415 -4.72 0.43 9.70
C LYS A 415 -5.13 1.63 10.54
N PHE A 416 -5.86 1.35 11.62
CA PHE A 416 -6.46 2.35 12.48
C PHE A 416 -6.08 2.07 13.93
N GLN A 417 -5.20 2.93 14.47
CA GLN A 417 -4.67 2.80 15.82
C GLN A 417 -5.76 3.04 16.86
N LEU A 418 -5.90 2.11 17.82
CA LEU A 418 -6.82 2.28 18.94
C LEU A 418 -6.18 3.13 20.04
N THR A 419 -6.99 3.95 20.71
CA THR A 419 -6.53 4.82 21.80
C THR A 419 -6.32 4.07 23.10
N LYS A 420 -6.97 2.91 23.26
CA LYS A 420 -6.82 1.99 24.40
C LYS A 420 -6.73 0.55 23.92
N ASN A 421 -6.17 -0.31 24.75
CA ASN A 421 -6.16 -1.75 24.48
C ASN A 421 -7.52 -2.39 24.77
N PRO A 422 -8.03 -3.29 23.91
CA PRO A 422 -9.28 -4.00 24.16
C PRO A 422 -9.15 -5.16 25.16
N ASP A 423 -10.25 -5.45 25.86
CA ASP A 423 -10.49 -6.66 26.64
C ASP A 423 -11.49 -7.55 25.90
N CYS A 424 -10.96 -8.43 25.04
CA CYS A 424 -11.77 -9.27 24.16
C CYS A 424 -12.45 -10.45 24.87
N ALA A 425 -12.22 -10.65 26.17
CA ALA A 425 -13.01 -11.58 26.97
C ALA A 425 -14.43 -11.06 27.22
N LYS A 426 -14.66 -9.76 27.00
CA LYS A 426 -15.95 -9.10 27.15
C LYS A 426 -16.50 -8.67 25.81
N THR A 427 -17.81 -8.57 25.72
CA THR A 427 -18.51 -8.20 24.50
C THR A 427 -19.15 -6.82 24.60
N VAL A 428 -19.37 -6.23 23.44
CA VAL A 428 -20.15 -5.02 23.22
C VAL A 428 -21.28 -5.30 22.22
N PRO A 429 -22.42 -4.58 22.29
CA PRO A 429 -23.48 -4.68 21.30
C PRO A 429 -23.02 -4.17 19.93
N CYS A 430 -23.30 -4.91 18.85
CA CYS A 430 -23.10 -4.46 17.47
C CYS A 430 -24.49 -4.22 16.80
N PRO A 431 -24.91 -2.96 16.59
CA PRO A 431 -26.32 -2.58 16.42
C PRO A 431 -27.11 -3.15 15.24
N ASP A 432 -26.50 -3.69 14.20
CA ASP A 432 -27.23 -4.07 12.98
C ASP A 432 -27.72 -5.53 12.97
N ASP A 433 -27.22 -6.40 13.86
CA ASP A 433 -27.60 -7.84 13.94
C ASP A 433 -27.91 -8.35 15.36
N ALA A 434 -27.96 -7.47 16.38
CA ALA A 434 -28.08 -7.84 17.80
C ALA A 434 -27.02 -8.87 18.29
N THR A 435 -25.93 -9.04 17.54
CA THR A 435 -24.80 -9.89 17.91
C THR A 435 -23.88 -9.14 18.87
N GLN A 436 -23.46 -9.85 19.92
CA GLN A 436 -22.44 -9.37 20.84
C GLN A 436 -21.07 -9.77 20.28
N ALA A 437 -20.18 -8.79 20.13
CA ALA A 437 -18.82 -9.01 19.62
C ALA A 437 -17.78 -8.46 20.60
N ALA A 438 -16.57 -9.02 20.60
CA ALA A 438 -15.48 -8.49 21.44
C ALA A 438 -15.10 -7.06 21.06
N VAL A 439 -15.09 -6.77 19.76
CA VAL A 439 -14.92 -5.44 19.17
C VAL A 439 -15.96 -5.31 18.05
N CYS A 440 -16.67 -4.20 18.01
CA CYS A 440 -17.62 -3.87 16.96
C CYS A 440 -17.05 -2.72 16.12
N VAL A 441 -16.93 -2.92 14.80
CA VAL A 441 -16.41 -1.93 13.87
C VAL A 441 -17.51 -1.54 12.90
N LYS A 442 -17.74 -0.23 12.79
CA LYS A 442 -18.64 0.34 11.79
C LYS A 442 -17.91 1.28 10.88
N VAL A 443 -18.29 1.26 9.61
CA VAL A 443 -17.79 2.17 8.59
C VAL A 443 -18.98 2.81 7.90
N ALA A 444 -19.05 4.14 7.93
CA ALA A 444 -20.21 4.90 7.42
C ALA A 444 -21.57 4.41 7.96
N GLY A 445 -21.57 3.93 9.21
CA GLY A 445 -22.77 3.41 9.89
C GLY A 445 -23.08 1.93 9.63
N GLN A 446 -22.39 1.27 8.69
CA GLN A 446 -22.57 -0.16 8.41
C GLN A 446 -21.60 -1.00 9.26
N VAL A 447 -22.10 -2.06 9.91
CA VAL A 447 -21.26 -3.04 10.61
C VAL A 447 -20.43 -3.84 9.60
N ILE A 448 -19.11 -3.88 9.84
CA ILE A 448 -18.16 -4.64 9.00
C ILE A 448 -17.77 -5.92 9.74
N PRO A 449 -17.80 -7.09 9.06
CA PRO A 449 -17.48 -8.36 9.71
C PRO A 449 -16.01 -8.43 10.14
N ASN A 450 -15.75 -9.15 11.23
CA ASN A 450 -14.39 -9.58 11.57
C ASN A 450 -14.03 -10.75 10.66
N ASP A 451 -13.44 -10.44 9.51
CA ASP A 451 -13.10 -11.42 8.48
C ASP A 451 -11.87 -10.94 7.72
N ARG A 452 -10.93 -11.87 7.45
CA ARG A 452 -9.68 -11.53 6.75
C ARG A 452 -9.87 -11.29 5.26
N ALA A 453 -10.91 -11.85 4.63
CA ALA A 453 -11.11 -11.71 3.20
C ALA A 453 -11.95 -10.47 2.83
N THR A 454 -12.84 -10.05 3.72
CA THR A 454 -13.92 -9.09 3.42
C THR A 454 -14.15 -8.05 4.51
N GLY A 455 -13.29 -7.97 5.53
CA GLY A 455 -13.56 -7.14 6.70
C GLY A 455 -12.32 -6.65 7.43
N TRP A 456 -12.26 -6.89 8.73
CA TRP A 456 -11.17 -6.42 9.58
C TRP A 456 -10.66 -7.48 10.56
N ILE A 457 -9.43 -7.29 11.03
CA ILE A 457 -8.80 -8.03 12.12
C ILE A 457 -8.20 -7.08 13.17
N TYR A 458 -8.03 -7.57 14.39
CA TYR A 458 -7.34 -6.83 15.46
C TYR A 458 -5.88 -7.27 15.57
N GLU A 459 -4.97 -6.30 15.52
CA GLU A 459 -3.54 -6.50 15.71
C GLU A 459 -3.09 -6.10 17.12
N SER A 460 -2.73 -7.09 17.94
CA SER A 460 -2.29 -6.85 19.31
C SER A 460 -0.93 -6.16 19.43
N THR A 461 -0.01 -6.43 18.51
CA THR A 461 1.35 -5.85 18.51
C THR A 461 1.33 -4.34 18.33
N THR A 462 0.43 -3.85 17.49
CA THR A 462 0.30 -2.44 17.19
C THR A 462 -0.88 -1.81 17.91
N ASN A 463 -1.75 -2.58 18.59
CA ASN A 463 -3.02 -2.09 19.15
C ASN A 463 -3.87 -1.34 18.10
N SER A 464 -4.13 -2.00 16.97
CA SER A 464 -4.84 -1.39 15.86
C SER A 464 -5.86 -2.34 15.22
N ILE A 465 -6.85 -1.77 14.54
CA ILE A 465 -7.73 -2.49 13.64
C ILE A 465 -7.16 -2.38 12.23
N PHE A 466 -6.97 -3.52 11.58
CA PHE A 466 -6.51 -3.62 10.21
C PHE A 466 -7.64 -4.16 9.33
N PHE A 467 -8.05 -3.40 8.33
CA PHE A 467 -8.99 -3.84 7.31
C PHE A 467 -8.24 -4.70 6.28
N ASP A 468 -8.56 -6.00 6.29
CA ASP A 468 -7.84 -7.04 5.56
C ASP A 468 -8.67 -7.53 4.35
N GLY A 469 -7.96 -8.08 3.36
CA GLY A 469 -8.57 -8.57 2.13
C GLY A 469 -9.14 -7.46 1.25
N SER A 470 -10.37 -7.65 0.79
CA SER A 470 -11.04 -6.84 -0.23
C SER A 470 -11.74 -5.60 0.31
N PHE A 471 -11.95 -5.48 1.62
CA PHE A 471 -12.64 -4.35 2.21
C PHE A 471 -11.64 -3.29 2.70
N VAL A 472 -11.85 -2.04 2.27
CA VAL A 472 -11.07 -0.87 2.69
C VAL A 472 -12.04 0.25 3.02
N PRO A 473 -11.92 0.93 4.19
CA PRO A 473 -12.85 1.99 4.54
C PRO A 473 -12.85 3.11 3.48
N PRO A 474 -14.02 3.58 3.03
CA PRO A 474 -14.11 4.59 1.97
C PRO A 474 -13.57 5.94 2.40
N THR A 475 -13.13 6.74 1.44
CA THR A 475 -12.68 8.13 1.68
C THR A 475 -13.65 8.91 2.55
N SER A 476 -13.11 9.67 3.51
CA SER A 476 -13.88 10.48 4.45
C SER A 476 -14.87 9.71 5.34
N ALA A 477 -14.96 8.38 5.22
CA ALA A 477 -15.93 7.61 5.97
C ALA A 477 -15.61 7.69 7.47
N PRO A 478 -16.62 7.96 8.32
CA PRO A 478 -16.46 7.80 9.76
C PRO A 478 -16.29 6.32 10.07
N ILE A 479 -15.35 6.02 10.95
CA ILE A 479 -15.03 4.69 11.44
C ILE A 479 -15.26 4.70 12.94
N GLU A 480 -16.21 3.92 13.42
CA GLU A 480 -16.54 3.80 14.84
C GLU A 480 -16.11 2.42 15.32
N ILE A 481 -15.21 2.38 16.31
CA ILE A 481 -14.70 1.12 16.87
C ILE A 481 -15.09 1.08 18.35
N SER A 482 -16.01 0.19 18.68
CA SER A 482 -16.54 0.01 20.04
C SER A 482 -15.96 -1.25 20.69
N PHE A 483 -15.48 -1.14 21.93
CA PHE A 483 -14.93 -2.28 22.70
C PHE A 483 -14.92 -2.00 24.20
N LYS A 484 -14.70 -3.04 25.03
CA LYS A 484 -14.42 -2.85 26.46
C LYS A 484 -12.93 -2.59 26.64
N ALA A 485 -12.54 -1.50 27.31
CA ALA A 485 -11.12 -1.19 27.53
C ALA A 485 -10.49 -2.15 28.56
N SER A 486 -9.27 -2.59 28.27
CA SER A 486 -8.42 -3.33 29.20
C SER A 486 -8.03 -2.46 30.38
N LYS A 487 -7.96 -3.07 31.56
CA LYS A 487 -7.47 -2.43 32.80
C LYS A 487 -5.94 -2.43 32.91
N THR A 488 -5.26 -2.92 31.89
CA THR A 488 -3.80 -3.02 31.81
C THR A 488 -3.32 -2.37 30.53
N ASP A 489 -2.01 -2.10 30.45
CA ASP A 489 -1.37 -1.53 29.25
C ASP A 489 -1.25 -2.54 28.08
N LYS A 490 -1.98 -3.66 28.15
CA LYS A 490 -2.00 -4.72 27.13
C LYS A 490 -3.43 -5.14 26.84
N ALA A 491 -3.65 -5.65 25.64
CA ALA A 491 -4.92 -6.28 25.29
C ALA A 491 -5.09 -7.60 26.05
N LEU A 492 -6.32 -7.90 26.47
CA LEU A 492 -6.66 -9.11 27.22
C LEU A 492 -7.49 -10.05 26.37
N SER A 493 -7.11 -11.32 26.31
CA SER A 493 -7.85 -12.39 25.61
C SER A 493 -8.18 -12.10 24.14
N CYS A 494 -7.50 -11.13 23.53
CA CYS A 494 -7.60 -10.82 22.12
C CYS A 494 -6.63 -11.72 21.37
N SER A 495 -7.12 -12.78 20.73
CA SER A 495 -6.35 -13.47 19.71
C SER A 495 -6.28 -12.61 18.45
N THR A 496 -5.22 -12.77 17.66
CA THR A 496 -5.05 -12.13 16.33
C THR A 496 -6.07 -12.60 15.28
N ALA A 497 -6.90 -13.58 15.64
CA ALA A 497 -8.10 -13.99 14.94
C ALA A 497 -9.18 -14.13 16.01
N LEU A 498 -10.02 -13.12 16.19
CA LEU A 498 -11.27 -13.32 16.94
C LEU A 498 -12.09 -14.30 16.10
N GLN A 499 -12.51 -15.38 16.75
CA GLN A 499 -13.11 -16.57 16.11
C GLN A 499 -14.33 -16.27 15.27
#